data_AF-A0A7X0NT77-F1
#
_entry.id   AF-A0A7X0NT77-F1
#
_cell.length_a   1.000
_cell.length_b   1.000
_cell.length_c   1.000
_cell.angle_alpha   90.00
_cell.angle_beta   90.00
_cell.angle_gamma   90.00
#
_symmetry.space_group_name_H-M   'P 1'
#
loop_
_entity.id
_entity.type
_entity.pdbx_description
1 polymer ?
#
loop_
_entity_poly.entity_id
_entity_poly.type
_entity_poly.pdbx_seq_one_letter_code
_entity_poly.pdbx_strand_id
1 'polypeptide(L)'
;MKRSERGPWPYLFLTPAIVLFTLFLAVPIGYTVYLAMLRTRVSGLGLGRGARREVFVGFDNFAAALADTELWSGWLRVLGYGALVLVVMLGLALLFALLLDSARVRLARFSRIAIFLPYAVPGVAATLLWGFLYLPSLSPIRDVLNVDFLDATTVTYSMANVAVWGGVGFNMLVLYTTLRAIPRDLYEAARLDGASEFQIAVRVKIPILTPAIVLTTVFSIIATIQVFTEPTTLRPLTNTISSTWSPLMKVYRDAFVTGDLYSAAATSIVIAAISLVLSFGFLRVVRNHAFREG
;
A
#
# COMPACT_ATOMS: atom_id res chain seq x y z
N MET A 1 -14.90 26.77 34.35
CA MET A 1 -14.85 25.34 34.75
C MET A 1 -13.40 24.94 34.98
N LYS A 2 -13.04 24.58 36.22
CA LYS A 2 -11.68 24.25 36.65
C LYS A 2 -11.24 22.90 36.07
N ARG A 3 -10.01 22.84 35.55
CA ARG A 3 -9.38 21.71 34.86
C ARG A 3 -8.96 20.55 35.80
N SER A 4 -9.29 20.59 37.10
CA SER A 4 -8.60 19.80 38.14
C SER A 4 -9.37 18.62 38.74
N GLU A 5 -10.50 18.19 38.18
CA GLU A 5 -11.30 17.08 38.73
C GLU A 5 -11.60 15.97 37.72
N ARG A 6 -10.69 15.70 36.77
CA ARG A 6 -10.73 14.44 36.03
C ARG A 6 -10.00 13.40 36.86
N GLY A 7 -10.73 12.56 37.59
CA GLY A 7 -10.17 11.41 38.33
C GLY A 7 -9.34 10.48 37.42
N PRO A 8 -8.61 9.49 37.96
CA PRO A 8 -7.66 8.68 37.18
C PRO A 8 -8.32 7.75 36.14
N TRP A 9 -9.65 7.70 36.10
CA TRP A 9 -10.45 6.84 35.23
C TRP A 9 -10.06 6.88 33.74
N PRO A 10 -9.82 8.06 33.11
CA PRO A 10 -9.38 8.09 31.71
C PRO A 10 -8.03 7.39 31.49
N TYR A 11 -7.10 7.48 32.45
CA TYR A 11 -5.81 6.80 32.36
C TYR A 11 -5.95 5.29 32.56
N LEU A 12 -6.82 4.86 33.49
CA LEU A 12 -7.10 3.45 33.72
C LEU A 12 -7.73 2.79 32.47
N PHE A 13 -8.65 3.47 31.80
CA PHE A 13 -9.24 2.99 30.54
C PHE A 13 -8.23 2.94 29.37
N LEU A 14 -7.23 3.83 29.36
CA LEU A 14 -6.15 3.80 28.37
C LEU A 14 -5.07 2.76 28.69
N THR A 15 -4.97 2.30 29.94
CA THR A 15 -3.86 1.45 30.39
C THR A 15 -3.74 0.14 29.58
N PRO A 16 -4.82 -0.64 29.33
CA PRO A 16 -4.70 -1.86 28.53
C PRO A 16 -4.22 -1.60 27.10
N ALA A 17 -4.71 -0.52 26.47
CA ALA A 17 -4.31 -0.14 25.13
C ALA A 17 -2.83 0.27 25.07
N ILE A 18 -2.36 1.06 26.05
CA ILE A 18 -0.95 1.49 26.14
C ILE A 18 -0.05 0.28 26.39
N VAL A 19 -0.42 -0.62 27.30
CA VAL A 19 0.38 -1.82 27.59
C VAL A 19 0.52 -2.69 26.35
N LEU A 20 -0.58 -2.97 25.64
CA LEU A 20 -0.55 -3.75 24.41
C LEU A 20 0.26 -3.04 23.31
N PHE A 21 0.08 -1.74 23.13
CA PHE A 21 0.85 -0.94 22.18
C PHE A 21 2.35 -0.99 22.50
N THR A 22 2.74 -0.79 23.76
CA THR A 22 4.14 -0.81 24.16
C THR A 22 4.75 -2.18 23.97
N LEU A 23 4.08 -3.24 24.42
CA LEU A 23 4.60 -4.61 24.39
C LEU A 23 4.72 -5.17 22.96
N PHE A 24 3.70 -4.95 22.13
CA PHE A 24 3.62 -5.57 20.81
C PHE A 24 4.05 -4.66 19.65
N LEU A 25 4.17 -3.35 19.87
CA LEU A 25 4.58 -2.40 18.84
C LEU A 25 5.88 -1.68 19.22
N ALA A 26 5.89 -0.95 20.34
CA ALA A 26 7.01 -0.06 20.67
C ALA A 26 8.30 -0.83 21.02
N VAL A 27 8.19 -1.90 21.80
CA VAL A 27 9.34 -2.73 22.21
C VAL A 27 9.99 -3.42 20.99
N PRO A 28 9.26 -4.12 20.10
CA PRO A 28 9.86 -4.69 18.89
C PRO A 28 10.52 -3.66 17.96
N ILE A 29 9.94 -2.46 17.82
CA ILE A 29 10.54 -1.36 17.05
C ILE A 29 11.86 -0.93 17.69
N GLY A 30 11.87 -0.68 19.00
CA GLY A 30 13.08 -0.31 19.74
C GLY A 30 14.17 -1.38 19.66
N TYR A 31 13.79 -2.66 19.76
CA TYR A 31 14.71 -3.77 19.58
C TYR A 31 15.28 -3.85 18.16
N THR A 32 14.46 -3.58 17.13
CA THR A 32 14.93 -3.50 15.74
C THR A 32 15.95 -2.38 15.55
N VAL A 33 15.74 -1.21 16.18
CA VAL A 33 16.72 -0.11 16.19
C VAL A 33 18.01 -0.53 16.86
N TYR A 34 17.95 -1.28 17.96
CA TYR A 34 19.14 -1.82 18.62
C TYR A 34 19.89 -2.81 17.71
N LEU A 35 19.19 -3.76 17.09
CA LEU A 35 19.78 -4.71 16.14
C LEU A 35 20.44 -3.99 14.95
N ALA A 36 19.82 -2.93 14.43
CA ALA A 36 20.37 -2.17 13.31
C ALA A 36 21.75 -1.55 13.60
N MET A 37 22.11 -1.38 14.89
CA MET A 37 23.41 -0.86 15.32
C MET A 37 24.48 -1.94 15.56
N LEU A 38 24.12 -3.21 15.46
CA LEU A 38 24.99 -4.36 15.68
C LEU A 38 25.41 -4.98 14.34
N ARG A 39 26.46 -5.81 14.34
CA ARG A 39 26.85 -6.64 13.18
C ARG A 39 27.51 -7.92 13.66
N THR A 40 27.36 -8.99 12.89
CA THR A 40 28.16 -10.21 13.10
C THR A 40 29.54 -10.03 12.47
N ARG A 41 30.59 -9.99 13.29
CA ARG A 41 31.98 -10.09 12.81
C ARG A 41 32.42 -11.56 12.87
N VAL A 42 32.85 -12.07 11.72
CA VAL A 42 33.45 -13.40 11.60
C VAL A 42 34.97 -13.27 11.71
N SER A 43 35.59 -14.02 12.61
CA SER A 43 37.05 -14.06 12.81
C SER A 43 37.63 -15.40 12.38
N GLY A 44 38.83 -15.38 11.77
CA GLY A 44 39.50 -16.59 11.27
C GLY A 44 38.73 -17.25 10.12
N LEU A 45 38.73 -18.59 10.06
CA LEU A 45 37.99 -19.36 9.04
C LEU A 45 36.48 -19.46 9.32
N GLY A 46 35.97 -18.78 10.35
CA GLY A 46 34.56 -18.89 10.76
C GLY A 46 34.19 -20.22 11.42
N LEU A 47 35.18 -21.09 11.66
CA LEU A 47 35.02 -22.41 12.27
C LEU A 47 35.42 -22.34 13.76
N GLY A 48 34.51 -22.74 14.66
CA GLY A 48 34.78 -22.85 16.11
C GLY A 48 33.86 -22.02 17.01
N ARG A 49 33.80 -22.37 18.30
CA ARG A 49 33.06 -21.60 19.33
C ARG A 49 33.70 -20.22 19.48
N GLY A 50 32.92 -19.16 19.23
CA GLY A 50 33.38 -17.77 19.30
C GLY A 50 33.94 -17.19 17.99
N ALA A 51 33.87 -17.92 16.88
CA ALA A 51 34.27 -17.44 15.55
C ALA A 51 33.32 -16.37 14.96
N ARG A 52 32.10 -16.29 15.49
CA ARG A 52 31.14 -15.21 15.21
C ARG A 52 30.90 -14.45 16.50
N ARG A 53 31.11 -13.13 16.47
CA ARG A 53 30.83 -12.25 17.59
C ARG A 53 30.01 -11.06 17.13
N GLU A 54 29.07 -10.67 17.97
CA GLU A 54 28.30 -9.45 17.77
C GLU A 54 29.17 -8.27 18.17
N VAL A 55 29.25 -7.29 17.28
CA VAL A 55 29.98 -6.05 17.51
C VAL A 55 29.06 -4.87 17.25
N PHE A 56 29.18 -3.83 18.08
CA PHE A 56 28.49 -2.57 17.83
C PHE A 56 29.20 -1.82 16.70
N VAL A 57 28.46 -1.50 15.64
CA VAL A 57 28.95 -0.81 14.45
C VAL A 57 28.31 0.56 14.24
N GLY A 58 27.43 0.99 15.16
CA GLY A 58 26.74 2.26 15.05
C GLY A 58 25.97 2.37 13.75
N PHE A 59 26.25 3.40 12.94
CA PHE A 59 25.49 3.71 11.72
C PHE A 59 25.98 2.99 10.45
N ASP A 60 26.98 2.11 10.53
CA ASP A 60 27.58 1.46 9.34
C ASP A 60 26.56 0.65 8.52
N ASN A 61 25.60 -0.01 9.16
CA ASN A 61 24.55 -0.74 8.45
C ASN A 61 23.58 0.20 7.72
N PHE A 62 23.34 1.39 8.24
CA PHE A 62 22.51 2.40 7.56
C PHE A 62 23.24 2.96 6.34
N ALA A 63 24.54 3.25 6.47
CA ALA A 63 25.37 3.67 5.34
C ALA A 63 25.41 2.58 4.23
N ALA A 64 25.56 1.31 4.63
CA ALA A 64 25.50 0.19 3.70
C ALA A 64 24.14 0.07 3.01
N ALA A 65 23.04 0.20 3.75
CA ALA A 65 21.69 0.16 3.18
C ALA A 65 21.44 1.32 2.20
N LEU A 66 21.90 2.53 2.51
CA LEU A 66 21.77 3.70 1.62
C LEU A 66 22.66 3.61 0.37
N ALA A 67 23.76 2.85 0.42
CA ALA A 67 24.62 2.58 -0.72
C ALA A 67 24.18 1.37 -1.57
N ASP A 68 23.15 0.64 -1.13
CA ASP A 68 22.73 -0.62 -1.75
C ASP A 68 21.93 -0.38 -3.04
N THR A 69 22.51 -0.75 -4.18
CA THR A 69 21.89 -0.57 -5.50
C THR A 69 20.68 -1.49 -5.71
N GLU A 70 20.64 -2.68 -5.11
CA GLU A 70 19.45 -3.54 -5.18
C GLU A 70 18.27 -2.89 -4.46
N LEU A 71 18.50 -2.28 -3.29
CA LEU A 71 17.46 -1.57 -2.54
C LEU A 71 16.82 -0.45 -3.38
N TRP A 72 17.65 0.39 -3.99
CA TRP A 72 17.17 1.48 -4.84
C TRP A 72 16.49 0.98 -6.13
N SER A 73 17.00 -0.10 -6.72
CA SER A 73 16.35 -0.73 -7.87
C SER A 73 14.96 -1.25 -7.52
N GLY A 74 14.78 -1.82 -6.32
CA GLY A 74 13.50 -2.26 -5.80
C GLY A 74 12.55 -1.08 -5.58
N TRP A 75 13.04 0.02 -5.01
CA TRP A 75 12.26 1.25 -4.86
C TRP A 75 11.77 1.81 -6.20
N LEU A 76 12.62 1.85 -7.23
CA LEU A 76 12.22 2.31 -8.57
C LEU A 76 11.11 1.43 -9.16
N ARG A 77 11.20 0.11 -9.00
CA ARG A 77 10.14 -0.82 -9.44
C ARG A 77 8.84 -0.58 -8.68
N VAL A 78 8.90 -0.43 -7.36
CA VAL A 78 7.73 -0.16 -6.52
C VAL A 78 7.09 1.20 -6.83
N LEU A 79 7.89 2.23 -7.11
CA LEU A 79 7.37 3.55 -7.50
C LEU A 79 6.70 3.50 -8.89
N GLY A 80 7.32 2.84 -9.87
CA GLY A 80 6.73 2.67 -11.20
C GLY A 80 5.45 1.84 -11.16
N TYR A 81 5.49 0.71 -10.46
CA TYR A 81 4.31 -0.11 -10.16
C TYR A 81 3.23 0.69 -9.43
N GLY A 82 3.62 1.47 -8.44
CA GLY A 82 2.70 2.26 -7.64
C GLY A 82 2.03 3.38 -8.41
N ALA A 83 2.75 4.10 -9.25
CA ALA A 83 2.15 5.11 -10.11
C ALA A 83 1.06 4.49 -11.02
N LEU A 84 1.34 3.34 -11.62
CA LEU A 84 0.37 2.60 -12.44
C LEU A 84 -0.86 2.18 -11.62
N VAL A 85 -0.64 1.49 -10.49
CA VAL A 85 -1.73 0.98 -9.63
C VAL A 85 -2.57 2.14 -9.11
N LEU A 86 -1.98 3.21 -8.61
CA LEU A 86 -2.70 4.34 -8.04
C LEU A 86 -3.58 5.04 -9.07
N VAL A 87 -3.03 5.35 -10.26
CA VAL A 87 -3.78 6.04 -11.32
C VAL A 87 -4.96 5.20 -11.77
N VAL A 88 -4.73 3.91 -12.07
CA VAL A 88 -5.77 3.03 -12.57
C VAL A 88 -6.81 2.72 -11.49
N MET A 89 -6.36 2.37 -10.28
CA MET A 89 -7.26 1.99 -9.18
C MET A 89 -8.14 3.16 -8.73
N LEU A 90 -7.56 4.33 -8.51
CA LEU A 90 -8.31 5.50 -8.05
C LEU A 90 -9.19 6.06 -9.17
N GLY A 91 -8.71 6.04 -10.41
CA GLY A 91 -9.50 6.41 -11.59
C GLY A 91 -10.75 5.52 -11.74
N LEU A 92 -10.58 4.20 -11.68
CA LEU A 92 -11.69 3.25 -11.74
C LEU A 92 -12.62 3.38 -10.53
N ALA A 93 -12.07 3.56 -9.33
CA ALA A 93 -12.85 3.74 -8.12
C ALA A 93 -13.76 4.99 -8.21
N LEU A 94 -13.21 6.12 -8.66
CA LEU A 94 -13.96 7.34 -8.87
C LEU A 94 -15.02 7.19 -9.96
N LEU A 95 -14.64 6.58 -11.10
CA LEU A 95 -15.57 6.30 -12.20
C LEU A 95 -16.75 5.47 -11.71
N PHE A 96 -16.51 4.36 -11.03
CA PHE A 96 -17.57 3.49 -10.52
C PHE A 96 -18.41 4.18 -9.44
N ALA A 97 -17.81 4.97 -8.55
CA ALA A 97 -18.55 5.73 -7.55
C ALA A 97 -19.52 6.73 -8.21
N LEU A 98 -19.07 7.49 -9.21
CA LEU A 98 -19.89 8.43 -9.96
C LEU A 98 -21.00 7.74 -10.76
N LEU A 99 -20.69 6.61 -11.41
CA LEU A 99 -21.67 5.83 -12.15
C LEU A 99 -22.76 5.29 -11.23
N LEU A 100 -22.39 4.71 -10.07
CA LEU A 100 -23.32 4.14 -9.10
C LEU A 100 -24.16 5.18 -8.37
N ASP A 101 -23.69 6.42 -8.29
CA ASP A 101 -24.44 7.55 -7.74
C ASP A 101 -25.47 8.11 -8.74
N SER A 102 -25.32 7.83 -10.04
CA SER A 102 -26.27 8.27 -11.04
C SER A 102 -27.66 7.63 -10.85
N ALA A 103 -28.71 8.42 -11.06
CA ALA A 103 -30.11 7.98 -10.88
C ALA A 103 -30.56 6.87 -11.87
N ARG A 104 -29.72 6.51 -12.85
CA ARG A 104 -30.07 5.60 -13.95
C ARG A 104 -29.67 4.14 -13.68
N VAL A 105 -28.99 3.85 -12.58
CA VAL A 105 -28.47 2.49 -12.32
C VAL A 105 -29.58 1.61 -11.75
N ARG A 106 -30.15 0.74 -12.59
CA ARG A 106 -31.22 -0.20 -12.21
C ARG A 106 -30.77 -1.30 -11.24
N LEU A 107 -29.49 -1.67 -11.25
CA LEU A 107 -28.91 -2.76 -10.44
C LEU A 107 -27.85 -2.29 -9.43
N ALA A 108 -28.00 -1.08 -8.88
CA ALA A 108 -26.96 -0.44 -8.07
C ALA A 108 -26.48 -1.28 -6.88
N ARG A 109 -27.39 -2.01 -6.21
CA ARG A 109 -27.04 -2.91 -5.10
C ARG A 109 -26.15 -4.07 -5.57
N PHE A 110 -26.50 -4.72 -6.67
CA PHE A 110 -25.73 -5.83 -7.22
C PHE A 110 -24.36 -5.36 -7.71
N SER A 111 -24.30 -4.29 -8.50
CA SER A 111 -23.04 -3.73 -9.00
C SER A 111 -22.10 -3.33 -7.88
N ARG A 112 -22.61 -2.71 -6.80
CA ARG A 112 -21.80 -2.36 -5.63
C ARG A 112 -21.20 -3.60 -4.96
N ILE A 113 -21.98 -4.68 -4.80
CA ILE A 113 -21.49 -5.93 -4.21
C ILE A 113 -20.46 -6.57 -5.13
N ALA A 114 -20.73 -6.67 -6.43
CA ALA A 114 -19.83 -7.29 -7.40
C ALA A 114 -18.47 -6.58 -7.49
N ILE A 115 -18.46 -5.24 -7.48
CA ILE A 115 -17.22 -4.43 -7.52
C ILE A 115 -16.46 -4.50 -6.19
N PHE A 116 -17.16 -4.62 -5.06
CA PHE A 116 -16.54 -4.72 -3.73
C PHE A 116 -16.07 -6.13 -3.38
N LEU A 117 -16.70 -7.17 -3.93
CA LEU A 117 -16.46 -8.58 -3.59
C LEU A 117 -14.97 -9.00 -3.68
N PRO A 118 -14.19 -8.59 -4.70
CA PRO A 118 -12.76 -8.90 -4.76
C PRO A 118 -11.96 -8.50 -3.51
N TYR A 119 -12.33 -7.40 -2.86
CA TYR A 119 -11.65 -6.92 -1.65
C TYR A 119 -11.76 -7.89 -0.47
N ALA A 120 -12.79 -8.76 -0.46
CA ALA A 120 -12.95 -9.78 0.56
C ALA A 120 -12.02 -11.00 0.35
N VAL A 121 -11.39 -11.13 -0.81
CA VAL A 121 -10.49 -12.24 -1.13
C VAL A 121 -9.11 -11.97 -0.52
N PRO A 122 -8.53 -12.89 0.27
CA PRO A 122 -7.18 -12.73 0.80
C PRO A 122 -6.16 -12.50 -0.32
N GLY A 123 -5.24 -11.55 -0.15
CA GLY A 123 -4.30 -11.14 -1.20
C GLY A 123 -3.52 -12.31 -1.83
N VAL A 124 -2.99 -13.23 -1.02
CA VAL A 124 -2.29 -14.43 -1.51
C VAL A 124 -3.19 -15.30 -2.40
N ALA A 125 -4.44 -15.52 -1.98
CA ALA A 125 -5.39 -16.32 -2.75
C ALA A 125 -5.76 -15.61 -4.06
N ALA A 126 -6.00 -14.30 -4.03
CA ALA A 126 -6.24 -13.48 -5.22
C ALA A 126 -5.05 -13.57 -6.19
N THR A 127 -3.83 -13.44 -5.71
CA THR A 127 -2.62 -13.54 -6.53
C THR A 127 -2.46 -14.93 -7.14
N LEU A 128 -2.71 -16.01 -6.39
CA LEU A 128 -2.64 -17.37 -6.94
C LEU A 128 -3.70 -17.63 -8.00
N LEU A 129 -4.94 -17.20 -7.77
CA LEU A 129 -6.04 -17.33 -8.74
C LEU A 129 -5.67 -16.65 -10.07
N TRP A 130 -5.22 -15.40 -10.02
CA TRP A 130 -4.75 -14.69 -11.21
C TRP A 130 -3.48 -15.31 -11.79
N GLY A 131 -2.55 -15.77 -10.95
CA GLY A 131 -1.33 -16.47 -11.37
C GLY A 131 -1.63 -17.70 -12.23
N PHE A 132 -2.62 -18.51 -11.87
CA PHE A 132 -3.07 -19.62 -12.70
C PHE A 132 -3.68 -19.16 -14.03
N LEU A 133 -4.43 -18.05 -14.04
CA LEU A 133 -4.96 -17.45 -15.28
C LEU A 133 -3.86 -16.83 -16.16
N TYR A 134 -2.68 -16.53 -15.62
CA TYR A 134 -1.54 -16.01 -16.36
C TYR A 134 -0.61 -17.08 -16.90
N LEU A 135 -0.65 -18.30 -16.34
CA LEU A 135 0.22 -19.39 -16.76
C LEU A 135 -0.09 -19.85 -18.19
N PRO A 136 0.94 -19.98 -19.05
CA PRO A 136 0.82 -20.48 -20.42
C PRO A 136 -0.06 -21.71 -20.64
N SER A 137 0.04 -22.68 -19.73
CA SER A 137 -0.64 -23.98 -19.84
C SER A 137 -2.08 -23.98 -19.33
N LEU A 138 -2.50 -22.95 -18.59
CA LEU A 138 -3.79 -22.90 -17.91
C LEU A 138 -4.63 -21.68 -18.33
N SER A 139 -4.03 -20.70 -18.99
CA SER A 139 -4.67 -19.42 -19.28
C SER A 139 -5.74 -19.54 -20.37
N PRO A 140 -7.02 -19.25 -20.06
CA PRO A 140 -8.06 -19.17 -21.09
C PRO A 140 -7.99 -17.86 -21.90
N ILE A 141 -7.18 -16.89 -21.46
CA ILE A 141 -7.10 -15.54 -22.03
C ILE A 141 -5.83 -15.29 -22.84
N ARG A 142 -4.79 -16.11 -22.65
CA ARG A 142 -3.51 -15.98 -23.35
C ARG A 142 -3.68 -16.19 -24.85
N ASP A 143 -4.34 -17.26 -25.26
CA ASP A 143 -4.47 -17.61 -26.68
C ASP A 143 -5.28 -16.56 -27.47
N VAL A 144 -6.17 -15.83 -26.77
CA VAL A 144 -6.96 -14.74 -27.37
C VAL A 144 -6.13 -13.48 -27.54
N LEU A 145 -5.27 -13.14 -26.57
CA LEU A 145 -4.52 -11.88 -26.55
C LEU A 145 -3.10 -12.00 -27.11
N ASN A 146 -2.59 -13.22 -27.25
CA ASN A 146 -1.21 -13.54 -27.64
C ASN A 146 -0.15 -12.79 -26.79
N VAL A 147 -0.40 -12.68 -25.48
CA VAL A 147 0.48 -12.02 -24.50
C VAL A 147 0.99 -13.04 -23.50
N ASP A 148 2.30 -13.08 -23.27
CA ASP A 148 2.85 -13.76 -22.09
C ASP A 148 2.73 -12.82 -20.89
N PHE A 149 1.86 -13.14 -19.94
CA PHE A 149 1.58 -12.31 -18.77
C PHE A 149 2.68 -12.36 -17.70
N LEU A 150 3.60 -13.31 -17.77
CA LEU A 150 4.64 -13.54 -16.76
C LEU A 150 6.06 -13.22 -17.27
N ASP A 151 6.15 -12.62 -18.46
CA ASP A 151 7.39 -12.12 -19.06
C ASP A 151 7.95 -10.89 -18.30
N ALA A 152 9.24 -10.61 -18.53
CA ALA A 152 9.97 -9.43 -18.05
C ALA A 152 9.23 -8.11 -18.21
N THR A 153 8.57 -7.93 -19.35
CA THR A 153 7.91 -6.67 -19.68
C THR A 153 6.49 -6.57 -19.14
N THR A 154 5.81 -7.71 -18.95
CA THR A 154 4.37 -7.77 -18.66
C THR A 154 4.06 -8.09 -17.20
N VAL A 155 4.95 -8.75 -16.47
CA VAL A 155 4.69 -9.24 -15.10
C VAL A 155 4.30 -8.12 -14.14
N THR A 156 4.84 -6.91 -14.32
CA THR A 156 4.49 -5.74 -13.50
C THR A 156 3.03 -5.33 -13.70
N TYR A 157 2.53 -5.41 -14.94
CA TYR A 157 1.13 -5.14 -15.26
C TYR A 157 0.22 -6.25 -14.73
N SER A 158 0.66 -7.51 -14.76
CA SER A 158 -0.05 -8.64 -14.16
C SER A 158 -0.20 -8.48 -12.65
N MET A 159 0.89 -8.09 -11.94
CA MET A 159 0.81 -7.73 -10.52
C MET A 159 -0.10 -6.52 -10.27
N ALA A 160 -0.07 -5.52 -11.16
CA ALA A 160 -0.89 -4.33 -11.00
C ALA A 160 -2.37 -4.65 -11.19
N ASN A 161 -2.70 -5.54 -12.11
CA ASN A 161 -4.06 -6.03 -12.30
C ASN A 161 -4.61 -6.69 -11.03
N VAL A 162 -3.84 -7.55 -10.35
CA VAL A 162 -4.26 -8.18 -9.10
C VAL A 162 -4.57 -7.12 -8.03
N ALA A 163 -3.67 -6.15 -7.84
CA ALA A 163 -3.84 -5.10 -6.85
C ALA A 163 -5.01 -4.17 -7.16
N VAL A 164 -5.19 -3.77 -8.43
CA VAL A 164 -6.33 -2.97 -8.89
C VAL A 164 -7.63 -3.75 -8.67
N TRP A 165 -7.68 -5.02 -9.06
CA TRP A 165 -8.86 -5.87 -8.90
C TRP A 165 -9.27 -6.00 -7.42
N GLY A 166 -8.32 -6.21 -6.51
CA GLY A 166 -8.58 -6.29 -5.08
C GLY A 166 -8.90 -4.94 -4.42
N GLY A 167 -8.30 -3.85 -4.88
CA GLY A 167 -8.35 -2.55 -4.20
C GLY A 167 -9.39 -1.56 -4.71
N VAL A 168 -9.83 -1.66 -5.98
CA VAL A 168 -10.80 -0.73 -6.58
C VAL A 168 -12.11 -0.72 -5.79
N GLY A 169 -12.58 -1.88 -5.34
CA GLY A 169 -13.84 -2.01 -4.62
C GLY A 169 -13.90 -1.22 -3.33
N PHE A 170 -12.84 -1.29 -2.52
CA PHE A 170 -12.73 -0.53 -1.26
C PHE A 170 -12.72 0.98 -1.52
N ASN A 171 -11.85 1.44 -2.41
CA ASN A 171 -11.73 2.86 -2.75
C ASN A 171 -13.04 3.41 -3.34
N MET A 172 -13.69 2.64 -4.22
CA MET A 172 -15.01 2.98 -4.77
C MET A 172 -16.04 3.14 -3.66
N LEU A 173 -16.09 2.22 -2.71
CA LEU A 173 -17.09 2.25 -1.64
C LEU A 173 -16.93 3.47 -0.73
N VAL A 174 -15.70 3.86 -0.42
CA VAL A 174 -15.41 5.09 0.36
C VAL A 174 -15.88 6.34 -0.40
N LEU A 175 -15.55 6.46 -1.69
CA LEU A 175 -15.98 7.60 -2.51
C LEU A 175 -17.51 7.63 -2.67
N TYR A 176 -18.13 6.47 -2.92
CA TYR A 176 -19.56 6.32 -3.09
C TYR A 176 -20.35 6.67 -1.82
N THR A 177 -19.90 6.22 -0.66
CA THR A 177 -20.55 6.55 0.63
C THR A 177 -20.41 8.03 0.95
N THR A 178 -19.30 8.66 0.59
CA THR A 178 -19.12 10.10 0.69
C THR A 178 -20.09 10.85 -0.23
N LEU A 179 -20.26 10.43 -1.49
CA LEU A 179 -21.25 11.02 -2.40
C LEU A 179 -22.67 10.96 -1.84
N ARG A 180 -23.03 9.84 -1.20
CA ARG A 180 -24.35 9.63 -0.61
C ARG A 180 -24.65 10.52 0.59
N ALA A 181 -23.63 11.06 1.26
CA ALA A 181 -23.80 11.98 2.37
C ALA A 181 -24.09 13.42 1.92
N ILE A 182 -23.88 13.74 0.64
CA ILE A 182 -24.10 15.09 0.09
C ILE A 182 -25.61 15.34 -0.10
N PRO A 183 -26.16 16.47 0.37
CA PRO A 183 -27.56 16.84 0.17
C PRO A 183 -27.94 16.87 -1.31
N ARG A 184 -29.12 16.33 -1.65
CA ARG A 184 -29.58 16.26 -3.05
C ARG A 184 -29.86 17.63 -3.66
N ASP A 185 -30.26 18.59 -2.84
CA ASP A 185 -30.60 19.97 -3.23
C ASP A 185 -29.45 20.65 -3.98
N LEU A 186 -28.20 20.32 -3.63
CA LEU A 186 -26.99 20.81 -4.30
C LEU A 186 -26.92 20.37 -5.76
N TYR A 187 -27.37 19.14 -6.06
CA TYR A 187 -27.42 18.61 -7.41
C TYR A 187 -28.63 19.10 -8.18
N GLU A 188 -29.76 19.30 -7.51
CA GLU A 188 -30.98 19.85 -8.11
C GLU A 188 -30.81 21.31 -8.50
N ALA A 189 -30.18 22.12 -7.64
CA ALA A 189 -29.80 23.50 -7.96
C ALA A 189 -28.92 23.56 -9.23
N ALA A 190 -27.88 22.71 -9.31
CA ALA A 190 -27.03 22.65 -10.49
C ALA A 190 -27.80 22.25 -11.77
N ARG A 191 -28.81 21.38 -11.66
CA ARG A 191 -29.68 21.03 -12.81
C ARG A 191 -30.59 22.19 -13.22
N LEU A 192 -31.11 22.94 -12.25
CA LEU A 192 -31.91 24.14 -12.51
C LEU A 192 -31.07 25.23 -13.21
N ASP A 193 -29.79 25.32 -12.89
CA ASP A 193 -28.80 26.17 -13.58
C ASP A 193 -28.39 25.65 -14.97
N GLY A 194 -29.00 24.56 -15.45
CA GLY A 194 -28.75 23.99 -16.78
C GLY A 194 -27.50 23.12 -16.89
N ALA A 195 -26.89 22.71 -15.77
CA ALA A 195 -25.72 21.83 -15.80
C ALA A 195 -26.10 20.41 -16.24
N SER A 196 -25.37 19.87 -17.23
CA SER A 196 -25.46 18.46 -17.63
C SER A 196 -24.92 17.53 -16.53
N GLU A 197 -25.33 16.25 -16.51
CA GLU A 197 -24.87 15.27 -15.52
C GLU A 197 -23.34 15.10 -15.51
N PHE A 198 -22.68 15.26 -16.67
CA PHE A 198 -21.22 15.25 -16.76
C PHE A 198 -20.59 16.49 -16.09
N GLN A 199 -21.17 17.67 -16.31
CA GLN A 199 -20.74 18.91 -15.63
C GLN A 199 -20.96 18.80 -14.12
N ILE A 200 -22.09 18.25 -13.67
CA ILE A 200 -22.35 18.01 -12.25
C ILE A 200 -21.31 17.04 -11.67
N ALA A 201 -20.99 15.95 -12.38
CA ALA A 201 -19.97 15.00 -11.94
C ALA A 201 -18.59 15.67 -11.79
N VAL A 202 -18.12 16.38 -12.80
CA VAL A 202 -16.75 16.93 -12.82
C VAL A 202 -16.62 18.22 -12.01
N ARG A 203 -17.61 19.12 -12.05
CA ARG A 203 -17.51 20.47 -11.47
C ARG A 203 -18.17 20.59 -10.10
N VAL A 204 -19.02 19.64 -9.70
CA VAL A 204 -19.70 19.67 -8.39
C VAL A 204 -19.26 18.48 -7.54
N LYS A 205 -19.46 17.25 -8.03
CA LYS A 205 -19.18 16.04 -7.24
C LYS A 205 -17.69 15.84 -6.95
N ILE A 206 -16.83 15.89 -7.97
CA ILE A 206 -15.38 15.67 -7.79
C ILE A 206 -14.76 16.69 -6.80
N PRO A 207 -15.01 18.00 -6.91
CA PRO A 207 -14.49 18.97 -5.95
C PRO A 207 -14.95 18.70 -4.51
N ILE A 208 -16.24 18.40 -4.29
CA ILE A 208 -16.76 18.06 -2.95
C ILE A 208 -16.13 16.76 -2.42
N LEU A 209 -15.83 15.81 -3.31
CA LEU A 209 -15.15 14.55 -2.96
C LEU A 209 -13.66 14.68 -2.67
N THR A 210 -13.04 15.83 -2.93
CA THR A 210 -11.59 16.01 -2.78
C THR A 210 -11.06 15.44 -1.46
N PRO A 211 -11.62 15.75 -0.27
CA PRO A 211 -11.09 15.20 0.99
C PRO A 211 -11.08 13.66 1.03
N ALA A 212 -12.11 13.01 0.47
CA ALA A 212 -12.20 11.56 0.41
C ALA A 212 -11.23 10.97 -0.62
N ILE A 213 -11.06 11.61 -1.79
CA ILE A 213 -10.06 11.22 -2.81
C ILE A 213 -8.65 11.32 -2.22
N VAL A 214 -8.35 12.37 -1.48
CA VAL A 214 -7.05 12.56 -0.83
C VAL A 214 -6.79 11.44 0.18
N LEU A 215 -7.78 11.14 1.02
CA LEU A 215 -7.66 10.09 2.04
C LEU A 215 -7.43 8.70 1.42
N THR A 216 -8.24 8.33 0.42
CA THR A 216 -8.09 7.04 -0.29
C THR A 216 -6.75 6.96 -1.02
N THR A 217 -6.28 8.08 -1.57
CA THR A 217 -4.95 8.15 -2.22
C THR A 217 -3.83 7.93 -1.22
N VAL A 218 -3.87 8.57 -0.04
CA VAL A 218 -2.85 8.39 1.01
C VAL A 218 -2.78 6.92 1.44
N PHE A 219 -3.91 6.30 1.74
CA PHE A 219 -3.93 4.88 2.13
C PHE A 219 -3.46 3.96 1.02
N SER A 220 -3.84 4.25 -0.23
CA SER A 220 -3.38 3.48 -1.39
C SER A 220 -1.87 3.62 -1.58
N ILE A 221 -1.29 4.81 -1.42
CA ILE A 221 0.18 5.02 -1.48
C ILE A 221 0.88 4.18 -0.43
N ILE A 222 0.40 4.21 0.82
CA ILE A 222 0.99 3.43 1.93
C ILE A 222 0.94 1.94 1.60
N ALA A 223 -0.19 1.44 1.12
CA ALA A 223 -0.36 0.04 0.75
C ALA A 223 0.57 -0.37 -0.40
N THR A 224 0.67 0.45 -1.44
CA THR A 224 1.48 0.12 -2.62
C THR A 224 2.98 0.18 -2.36
N ILE A 225 3.45 1.11 -1.53
CA ILE A 225 4.86 1.14 -1.10
C ILE A 225 5.23 -0.14 -0.34
N GLN A 226 4.27 -0.72 0.38
CA GLN A 226 4.44 -1.97 1.14
C GLN A 226 4.17 -3.24 0.30
N VAL A 227 4.23 -3.14 -1.03
CA VAL A 227 3.98 -4.31 -1.90
C VAL A 227 4.97 -5.45 -1.60
N PHE A 228 4.40 -6.59 -1.26
CA PHE A 228 5.14 -7.81 -0.91
C PHE A 228 4.37 -9.04 -1.37
N THR A 229 3.07 -9.10 -1.09
CA THR A 229 2.22 -10.28 -1.34
C THR A 229 2.21 -10.70 -2.80
N GLU A 230 1.89 -9.78 -3.72
CA GLU A 230 1.79 -10.07 -5.15
C GLU A 230 3.12 -10.58 -5.75
N PRO A 231 4.26 -9.88 -5.61
CA PRO A 231 5.51 -10.34 -6.19
C PRO A 231 6.03 -11.62 -5.53
N THR A 232 5.89 -11.79 -4.21
CA THR A 232 6.32 -13.03 -3.55
C THR A 232 5.50 -14.25 -3.95
N THR A 233 4.19 -14.07 -4.16
CA THR A 233 3.28 -15.16 -4.51
C THR A 233 3.38 -15.53 -5.99
N LEU A 234 3.62 -14.57 -6.89
CA LEU A 234 3.84 -14.86 -8.32
C LEU A 234 5.25 -15.35 -8.64
N ARG A 235 6.26 -15.03 -7.81
CA ARG A 235 7.66 -15.38 -8.08
C ARG A 235 7.90 -16.86 -8.38
N PRO A 236 7.29 -17.85 -7.71
CA PRO A 236 7.46 -19.25 -8.06
C PRO A 236 6.96 -19.63 -9.47
N LEU A 237 6.12 -18.79 -10.08
CA LEU A 237 5.52 -19.01 -11.40
C LEU A 237 6.36 -18.42 -12.55
N THR A 238 7.40 -17.65 -12.26
CA THR A 238 8.24 -16.99 -13.28
C THR A 238 9.66 -16.71 -12.80
N ASN A 239 10.63 -16.80 -13.71
CA ASN A 239 12.03 -16.46 -13.41
C ASN A 239 12.30 -14.95 -13.45
N THR A 240 11.31 -14.15 -13.84
CA THR A 240 11.41 -12.70 -14.00
C THR A 240 11.48 -11.94 -12.67
N ILE A 241 10.79 -12.43 -11.63
CA ILE A 241 10.68 -11.72 -10.36
C ILE A 241 11.88 -12.09 -9.47
N SER A 242 12.80 -11.15 -9.27
CA SER A 242 13.96 -11.34 -8.38
C SER A 242 13.53 -11.46 -6.91
N SER A 243 14.38 -12.07 -6.08
CA SER A 243 14.15 -12.15 -4.61
C SER A 243 14.24 -10.80 -3.89
N THR A 244 14.62 -9.74 -4.60
CA THR A 244 14.74 -8.35 -4.15
C THR A 244 13.84 -7.41 -4.93
N TRP A 245 12.81 -7.93 -5.61
CA TRP A 245 12.02 -7.13 -6.53
C TRP A 245 11.39 -5.90 -5.86
N SER A 246 10.93 -6.03 -4.61
CA SER A 246 10.56 -4.89 -3.76
C SER A 246 11.52 -4.74 -2.55
N PRO A 247 11.61 -3.54 -1.95
CA PRO A 247 12.42 -3.31 -0.75
C PRO A 247 12.09 -4.27 0.40
N LEU A 248 10.81 -4.60 0.59
CA LEU A 248 10.38 -5.56 1.62
C LEU A 248 10.81 -6.99 1.31
N MET A 249 10.84 -7.40 0.03
CA MET A 249 11.39 -8.70 -0.35
C MET A 249 12.88 -8.80 -0.06
N LYS A 250 13.63 -7.71 -0.27
CA LYS A 250 15.05 -7.64 0.10
C LYS A 250 15.27 -7.81 1.60
N VAL A 251 14.52 -7.08 2.42
CA VAL A 251 14.56 -7.25 3.88
C VAL A 251 14.28 -8.70 4.28
N TYR A 252 13.24 -9.30 3.70
CA TYR A 252 12.89 -10.69 3.97
C TYR A 252 14.01 -11.66 3.57
N ARG A 253 14.58 -11.49 2.37
CA ARG A 253 15.73 -12.29 1.90
C ARG A 253 16.91 -12.14 2.86
N ASP A 254 17.28 -10.91 3.19
CA ASP A 254 18.48 -10.64 3.97
C ASP A 254 18.33 -11.21 5.39
N ALA A 255 17.18 -10.99 6.05
CA ALA A 255 16.89 -11.51 7.39
C ALA A 255 16.74 -13.04 7.45
N PHE A 256 15.89 -13.62 6.59
CA PHE A 256 15.40 -14.99 6.76
C PHE A 256 16.04 -16.00 5.81
N VAL A 257 16.59 -15.55 4.67
CA VAL A 257 17.24 -16.45 3.69
C VAL A 257 18.76 -16.41 3.87
N THR A 258 19.35 -15.22 4.01
CA THR A 258 20.81 -15.08 4.17
C THR A 258 21.27 -15.06 5.62
N GLY A 259 20.34 -14.81 6.56
CA GLY A 259 20.63 -14.76 8.00
C GLY A 259 21.33 -13.47 8.47
N ASP A 260 21.36 -12.42 7.64
CA ASP A 260 21.88 -11.11 8.01
C ASP A 260 20.78 -10.23 8.64
N LEU A 261 20.38 -10.61 9.86
CA LEU A 261 19.34 -9.93 10.62
C LEU A 261 19.69 -8.46 10.91
N TYR A 262 20.97 -8.16 11.09
CA TYR A 262 21.46 -6.84 11.47
C TYR A 262 21.37 -5.84 10.32
N SER A 263 21.83 -6.22 9.13
CA SER A 263 21.67 -5.42 7.91
C SER A 263 20.20 -5.26 7.54
N ALA A 264 19.41 -6.33 7.67
CA ALA A 264 17.97 -6.29 7.39
C ALA A 264 17.22 -5.36 8.36
N ALA A 265 17.60 -5.31 9.64
CA ALA A 265 17.02 -4.39 10.62
C ALA A 265 17.28 -2.93 10.25
N ALA A 266 18.51 -2.58 9.87
CA ALA A 266 18.84 -1.23 9.40
C ALA A 266 18.06 -0.86 8.12
N THR A 267 18.03 -1.78 7.15
CA THR A 267 17.30 -1.61 5.88
C THR A 267 15.80 -1.41 6.12
N SER A 268 15.20 -2.14 7.06
CA SER A 268 13.79 -1.99 7.44
C SER A 268 13.48 -0.61 8.00
N ILE A 269 14.37 -0.05 8.83
CA ILE A 269 14.21 1.30 9.38
C ILE A 269 14.34 2.35 8.28
N VAL A 270 15.30 2.19 7.36
CA VAL A 270 15.44 3.07 6.18
C VAL A 270 14.16 3.04 5.34
N ILE A 271 13.60 1.85 5.09
CA ILE A 271 12.33 1.71 4.34
C ILE A 271 11.18 2.40 5.07
N ALA A 272 11.05 2.21 6.39
CA ALA A 272 10.02 2.86 7.19
C ALA A 272 10.15 4.39 7.15
N ALA A 273 11.37 4.92 7.26
CA ALA A 273 11.64 6.35 7.18
C ALA A 273 11.28 6.93 5.80
N ILE A 274 11.68 6.26 4.71
CA ILE A 274 11.34 6.66 3.33
C ILE A 274 9.82 6.63 3.13
N SER A 275 9.16 5.56 3.57
CA SER A 275 7.70 5.41 3.47
C SER A 275 6.98 6.55 4.20
N LEU A 276 7.44 6.89 5.40
CA LEU A 276 6.91 7.99 6.19
C LEU A 276 7.09 9.33 5.44
N VAL A 277 8.29 9.61 4.94
CA VAL A 277 8.57 10.85 4.20
C VAL A 277 7.69 10.97 2.95
N LEU A 278 7.51 9.89 2.19
CA LEU A 278 6.66 9.89 0.99
C LEU A 278 5.19 10.12 1.34
N SER A 279 4.64 9.40 2.33
CA SER A 279 3.24 9.53 2.73
C SER A 279 2.93 10.90 3.34
N PHE A 280 3.77 11.40 4.26
CA PHE A 280 3.59 12.73 4.84
C PHE A 280 3.86 13.86 3.85
N GLY A 281 4.83 13.69 2.96
CA GLY A 281 5.13 14.64 1.88
C GLY A 281 3.92 14.82 0.97
N PHE A 282 3.32 13.71 0.51
CA PHE A 282 2.10 13.74 -0.28
C PHE A 282 0.95 14.43 0.47
N LEU A 283 0.68 14.04 1.71
CA LEU A 283 -0.39 14.64 2.51
C LEU A 283 -0.19 16.15 2.71
N ARG A 284 1.04 16.61 2.93
CA ARG A 284 1.37 18.03 3.10
C ARG A 284 1.12 18.82 1.82
N VAL A 285 1.58 18.33 0.67
CA VAL A 285 1.37 18.97 -0.64
C VAL A 285 -0.12 19.10 -0.90
N VAL A 286 -0.86 18.01 -0.74
CA VAL A 286 -2.27 17.97 -1.08
C VAL A 286 -3.12 18.79 -0.13
N ARG A 287 -2.84 18.76 1.18
CA ARG A 287 -3.57 19.60 2.17
C ARG A 287 -3.41 21.09 1.87
N ASN A 288 -2.24 21.52 1.42
CA ASN A 288 -1.98 22.91 1.09
C ASN A 288 -2.77 23.37 -0.16
N HIS A 289 -3.18 22.46 -1.05
CA HIS A 289 -3.99 22.78 -2.23
C HIS A 289 -5.49 22.59 -2.00
N ALA A 290 -5.90 21.52 -1.30
CA ALA A 290 -7.31 21.16 -1.13
C ALA A 290 -8.08 22.01 -0.12
N PHE A 291 -7.39 22.68 0.82
CA PHE A 291 -8.04 23.45 1.92
C PHE A 291 -7.71 24.94 1.91
N ARG A 292 -7.11 25.47 0.82
CA ARG A 292 -6.80 26.91 0.69
C ARG A 292 -7.98 27.75 0.18
N GLU A 293 -9.11 27.13 -0.16
CA GLU A 293 -10.31 27.82 -0.69
C GLU A 293 -11.49 27.83 0.30
N GLY A 294 -11.22 27.68 1.61
CA GLY A 294 -12.21 27.81 2.68
C GLY A 294 -12.04 29.10 3.46
#